data_AF-D0LYB4-F1
#
_entry.id   AF-D0LYB4-F1
#
_cell.length_a   1.000
_cell.length_b   1.000
_cell.length_c   1.000
_cell.angle_alpha   90.00
_cell.angle_beta   90.00
_cell.angle_gamma   90.00
#
_symmetry.space_group_name_H-M   'P 1'
#
loop_
_entity.id
_entity.type
_entity.pdbx_description
1 polymer ?
#
loop_
_entity_poly.entity_id
_entity_poly.type
_entity_poly.pdbx_seq_one_letter_code
_entity_poly.pdbx_strand_id
1 'polypeptide(L)'
;MHVYPRLRKMCSTYNILVISDLHLGEDLNPTATPQIARDVALAERNLVAFLGHHTRRRVDGLPWRLVINGDMLDILTVCVFPEDARADGAGAGAGRDAGRNSDSWPVMHPEEHKHGLGRRMDASCAKVGAVIDRHLPFVQSMARFLAAGNRIEIICGNHDAELFWPEVKSAFRRGLERVWRSMPEAARPGAPDATSLGQRLGFHDWFFYEPGVAWIEHGHQYDECCSFEYLLNPVDAEGRFLVDNVDSASLRYITNMVPDLVPHGSEDWTMAGYLRLTYDAGPRAGLQIARGFLLASIRLLREWRASRRLREGRRRRERHLDGLRELSSRVPLSYEQLRTLSGLQRRPVVTSLRRLMQVLMLDKLALAVTAIVLSALALWLLPLGWALLGVAFTALGTGLAGRLLSRGRMVDPALPLDLVPARILEHVDARFVVFGHTHMPVARPLPGDGWYYNTGTWVPSGKPGLLRCFTHLRILQRPDGPVAALCQWRDGSSQEFSPAPAQRPGSASDANPLGRRADSVPLLPLGSPPGAAPGIGYGTPVA
;
A
#
# COMPACT_ATOMS: atom_id res chain seq x y z
N MET A 1 18.84 29.56 -12.39
CA MET A 1 18.45 29.04 -13.71
C MET A 1 19.61 28.19 -14.24
N HIS A 2 19.72 26.94 -13.77
CA HIS A 2 20.76 26.03 -14.25
C HIS A 2 20.16 25.17 -15.36
N VAL A 3 20.56 25.47 -16.58
CA VAL A 3 20.21 24.74 -17.79
C VAL A 3 21.00 23.44 -17.76
N TYR A 4 20.32 22.32 -17.46
CA TYR A 4 20.90 20.99 -17.64
C TYR A 4 21.29 20.80 -19.12
N PRO A 5 22.49 20.29 -19.44
CA PRO A 5 22.82 19.91 -20.80
C PRO A 5 21.83 18.84 -21.24
N ARG A 6 21.16 19.05 -22.38
CA ARG A 6 20.33 18.02 -23.03
C ARG A 6 21.22 16.81 -23.31
N LEU A 7 21.23 15.84 -22.40
CA LEU A 7 21.75 14.50 -22.64
C LEU A 7 21.08 14.01 -23.93
N ARG A 8 21.90 13.56 -24.89
CA ARG A 8 21.43 12.88 -26.10
C ARG A 8 20.32 11.90 -25.70
N LYS A 9 19.10 12.09 -26.24
CA LYS A 9 17.96 11.16 -26.11
C LYS A 9 18.47 9.75 -26.48
N MET A 10 18.89 8.96 -25.51
CA MET A 10 18.99 7.52 -25.72
C MET A 10 17.55 7.03 -25.76
N CYS A 11 17.06 6.66 -26.95
CA CYS A 11 15.78 5.98 -27.03
C CYS A 11 15.83 4.76 -26.13
N SER A 12 14.93 4.71 -25.14
CA SER A 12 14.85 3.57 -24.22
C SER A 12 14.61 2.29 -25.05
N THR A 13 15.30 1.22 -24.66
CA THR A 13 15.29 -0.05 -25.39
C THR A 13 14.08 -0.92 -25.10
N TYR A 14 13.18 -0.48 -24.21
CA TYR A 14 12.00 -1.21 -23.76
C TYR A 14 10.76 -0.32 -23.76
N ASN A 15 9.61 -0.88 -24.16
CA ASN A 15 8.33 -0.36 -23.70
C ASN A 15 8.11 -0.78 -22.25
N ILE A 16 7.40 0.03 -21.47
CA ILE A 16 7.21 -0.21 -20.03
C ILE A 16 5.75 -0.56 -19.75
N LEU A 17 5.54 -1.61 -18.96
CA LEU A 17 4.26 -1.92 -18.32
C LEU A 17 4.42 -1.68 -16.83
N VAL A 18 3.42 -1.09 -16.19
CA VAL A 18 3.42 -0.90 -14.73
C VAL A 18 2.15 -1.49 -14.14
N ILE A 19 2.31 -2.43 -13.22
CA ILE A 19 1.23 -3.04 -12.42
C ILE A 19 1.56 -2.87 -10.94
N SER A 20 0.58 -2.94 -10.05
CA SER A 20 0.77 -2.75 -8.60
C SER A 20 -0.33 -3.49 -7.84
N ASP A 21 -0.12 -3.69 -6.53
CA ASP A 21 -1.13 -4.17 -5.60
C ASP A 21 -1.74 -5.51 -6.07
N LEU A 22 -0.87 -6.53 -6.18
CA LEU A 22 -1.24 -7.89 -6.60
C LEU A 22 -1.63 -8.79 -5.42
N HIS A 23 -1.06 -8.53 -4.24
CA HIS A 23 -1.28 -9.23 -2.97
C HIS A 23 -1.24 -10.77 -3.07
N LEU A 24 -0.29 -11.31 -3.84
CA LEU A 24 -0.15 -12.76 -3.94
C LEU A 24 0.24 -13.36 -2.58
N GLY A 25 -0.48 -14.39 -2.16
CA GLY A 25 -0.30 -15.05 -0.85
C GLY A 25 -1.32 -14.67 0.22
N GLU A 26 -2.22 -13.71 -0.01
CA GLU A 26 -3.29 -13.35 0.94
C GLU A 26 -4.16 -14.57 1.30
N ASP A 27 -4.34 -15.50 0.36
CA ASP A 27 -5.09 -16.74 0.54
C ASP A 27 -4.33 -17.84 1.29
N LEU A 28 -3.07 -17.62 1.65
CA LEU A 28 -2.29 -18.49 2.56
C LEU A 28 -2.52 -18.15 4.04
N ASN A 29 -3.41 -17.20 4.33
CA ASN A 29 -3.85 -16.94 5.69
C ASN A 29 -4.89 -18.00 6.12
N PRO A 30 -4.74 -18.68 7.27
CA PRO A 30 -5.73 -19.62 7.79
C PRO A 30 -7.13 -19.02 8.01
N THR A 31 -7.22 -17.69 8.15
CA THR A 31 -8.47 -16.95 8.31
C THR A 31 -9.02 -16.42 6.97
N ALA A 32 -8.34 -16.68 5.84
CA ALA A 32 -8.79 -16.25 4.53
C ALA A 32 -10.17 -16.84 4.21
N THR A 33 -11.10 -15.96 3.84
CA THR A 33 -12.44 -16.38 3.44
C THR A 33 -12.40 -17.08 2.08
N PRO A 34 -13.41 -17.92 1.75
CA PRO A 34 -13.54 -18.46 0.40
C PRO A 34 -13.60 -17.40 -0.70
N GLN A 35 -14.02 -16.17 -0.36
CA GLN A 35 -14.03 -15.05 -1.29
C GLN A 35 -12.61 -14.55 -1.59
N ILE A 36 -11.77 -14.36 -0.57
CA ILE A 36 -10.34 -13.99 -0.74
C ILE A 36 -9.64 -15.01 -1.65
N ALA A 37 -9.80 -16.32 -1.38
CA ALA A 37 -9.20 -17.35 -2.22
C ALA A 37 -9.67 -17.29 -3.68
N ARG A 38 -10.95 -16.97 -3.94
CA ARG A 38 -11.47 -16.77 -5.30
C ARG A 38 -10.90 -15.53 -5.97
N ASP A 39 -10.77 -14.44 -5.22
CA ASP A 39 -10.29 -13.15 -5.71
C ASP A 39 -8.80 -13.22 -6.08
N VAL A 40 -7.97 -13.81 -5.22
CA VAL A 40 -6.56 -14.10 -5.51
C VAL A 40 -6.42 -15.03 -6.72
N ALA A 41 -7.22 -16.11 -6.79
CA ALA A 41 -7.18 -17.01 -7.94
C ALA A 41 -7.63 -16.32 -9.25
N LEU A 42 -8.57 -15.37 -9.17
CA LEU A 42 -8.99 -14.58 -10.34
C LEU A 42 -7.91 -13.60 -10.78
N ALA A 43 -7.24 -12.93 -9.83
CA ALA A 43 -6.10 -12.07 -10.10
C ALA A 43 -4.97 -12.86 -10.77
N GLU A 44 -4.58 -14.02 -10.22
CA GLU A 44 -3.55 -14.90 -10.76
C GLU A 44 -3.86 -15.32 -12.20
N ARG A 45 -5.08 -15.79 -12.48
CA ARG A 45 -5.48 -16.19 -13.84
C ARG A 45 -5.34 -15.03 -14.84
N ASN A 46 -5.73 -13.82 -14.44
CA ASN A 46 -5.60 -12.65 -15.29
C ASN A 46 -4.14 -12.22 -15.46
N LEU A 47 -3.32 -12.29 -14.42
CA LEU A 47 -1.87 -12.02 -14.50
C LEU A 47 -1.17 -12.98 -15.45
N VAL A 48 -1.48 -14.28 -15.36
CA VAL A 48 -0.93 -15.29 -16.29
C VAL A 48 -1.32 -14.98 -17.74
N ALA A 49 -2.58 -14.64 -17.98
CA ALA A 49 -3.06 -14.28 -19.31
C ALA A 49 -2.42 -12.97 -19.84
N PHE A 50 -2.30 -11.95 -18.97
CA PHE A 50 -1.66 -10.67 -19.25
C PHE A 50 -0.20 -10.83 -19.65
N LEU A 51 0.58 -11.55 -18.83
CA LEU A 51 1.98 -11.86 -19.13
C LEU A 51 2.11 -12.66 -20.43
N GLY A 52 1.24 -13.65 -20.64
CA GLY A 52 1.22 -14.42 -21.88
C GLY A 52 0.94 -13.56 -23.12
N HIS A 53 0.02 -12.60 -23.02
CA HIS A 53 -0.30 -11.66 -24.10
C HIS A 53 0.90 -10.79 -24.47
N HIS A 54 1.50 -10.11 -23.48
CA HIS A 54 2.64 -9.21 -23.71
C HIS A 54 3.93 -9.96 -24.05
N THR A 55 4.08 -11.22 -23.64
CA THR A 55 5.16 -12.10 -24.11
C THR A 55 5.07 -12.31 -25.63
N ARG A 56 3.87 -12.52 -26.17
CA ARG A 56 3.65 -12.81 -27.60
C ARG A 56 3.54 -11.56 -28.47
N ARG A 57 3.18 -10.42 -27.89
CA ARG A 57 2.89 -9.19 -28.63
C ARG A 57 3.82 -8.07 -28.21
N ARG A 58 4.74 -7.73 -29.12
CA ARG A 58 5.57 -6.52 -29.00
C ARG A 58 4.91 -5.38 -29.74
N VAL A 59 5.12 -4.17 -29.25
CA VAL A 59 4.75 -2.94 -29.95
C VAL A 59 6.03 -2.32 -30.49
N ASP A 60 6.05 -2.02 -31.79
CA ASP A 60 7.20 -1.48 -32.53
C ASP A 60 8.49 -2.32 -32.41
N GLY A 61 8.34 -3.64 -32.27
CA GLY A 61 9.46 -4.58 -32.14
C GLY A 61 10.21 -4.52 -30.80
N LEU A 62 9.90 -3.55 -29.93
CA LEU A 62 10.59 -3.38 -28.65
C LEU A 62 10.16 -4.44 -27.63
N PRO A 63 11.10 -4.96 -26.82
CA PRO A 63 10.79 -5.79 -25.66
C PRO A 63 10.04 -5.00 -24.60
N TRP A 64 9.44 -5.73 -23.66
CA TRP A 64 8.78 -5.16 -22.49
C TRP A 64 9.69 -5.13 -21.27
N ARG A 65 9.59 -4.07 -20.48
CA ARG A 65 10.04 -4.00 -19.10
C ARG A 65 8.80 -3.87 -18.22
N LEU A 66 8.48 -4.92 -17.47
CA LEU A 66 7.40 -4.90 -16.51
C LEU A 66 7.93 -4.37 -15.18
N VAL A 67 7.35 -3.28 -14.70
CA VAL A 67 7.58 -2.76 -13.35
C VAL A 67 6.41 -3.20 -12.48
N ILE A 68 6.67 -3.99 -11.45
CA ILE A 68 5.70 -4.35 -10.42
C ILE A 68 5.93 -3.36 -9.27
N ASN A 69 5.05 -2.39 -9.14
CA ASN A 69 5.21 -1.19 -8.33
C ASN A 69 4.76 -1.38 -6.88
N GLY A 70 5.34 -2.34 -6.17
CA GLY A 70 4.98 -2.64 -4.78
C GLY A 70 3.81 -3.61 -4.65
N ASP A 71 3.71 -4.20 -3.46
CA ASP A 71 2.65 -5.11 -3.03
C ASP A 71 2.41 -6.25 -4.04
N MET A 72 3.50 -6.80 -4.57
CA MET A 72 3.46 -7.99 -5.40
C MET A 72 3.06 -9.19 -4.56
N LEU A 73 3.67 -9.28 -3.37
CA LEU A 73 3.43 -10.33 -2.38
C LEU A 73 2.75 -9.73 -1.16
N ASP A 74 1.87 -10.49 -0.53
CA ASP A 74 1.27 -10.08 0.74
C ASP A 74 1.94 -10.80 1.93
N ILE A 75 3.22 -10.52 2.16
CA ILE A 75 4.02 -11.19 3.20
C ILE A 75 3.47 -10.88 4.61
N LEU A 76 2.77 -9.75 4.76
CA LEU A 76 2.08 -9.34 5.99
C LEU A 76 0.93 -10.29 6.37
N THR A 77 0.08 -10.65 5.41
CA THR A 77 -1.08 -11.53 5.64
C THR A 77 -0.72 -13.01 5.52
N VAL A 78 0.32 -13.37 4.77
CA VAL A 78 0.82 -14.76 4.69
C VAL A 78 1.14 -15.26 6.10
N CYS A 79 0.41 -16.29 6.52
CA CYS A 79 0.52 -16.87 7.85
C CYS A 79 0.91 -18.34 7.72
N VAL A 80 2.22 -18.56 7.66
CA VAL A 80 2.83 -19.89 7.73
C VAL A 80 3.20 -20.16 9.18
N PHE A 81 2.93 -21.37 9.67
CA PHE A 81 3.31 -21.79 11.00
C PHE A 81 4.70 -22.46 11.02
N PRO A 82 5.44 -22.36 12.14
CA PRO A 82 6.72 -23.03 12.35
C PRO A 82 6.78 -24.51 11.96
N GLU A 83 5.72 -25.25 12.24
CA GLU A 83 5.59 -26.69 12.01
C GLU A 83 5.58 -27.00 10.51
N ASP A 84 4.81 -26.23 9.75
CA ASP A 84 4.66 -26.37 8.30
C ASP A 84 5.96 -25.96 7.59
N ALA A 85 6.57 -24.85 8.01
CA ALA A 85 7.85 -24.39 7.45
C ALA A 85 9.01 -25.37 7.68
N ARG A 86 8.94 -26.20 8.73
CA ARG A 86 9.92 -27.26 9.01
C ARG A 86 9.68 -28.50 8.15
N ALA A 87 8.42 -28.89 7.96
CA ALA A 87 8.05 -30.03 7.12
C ALA A 87 8.49 -29.84 5.65
N ASP A 88 8.39 -28.60 5.15
CA ASP A 88 8.72 -28.26 3.77
C ASP A 88 10.22 -27.98 3.52
N GLY A 89 11.08 -28.15 4.54
CA GLY A 89 12.53 -27.96 4.40
C GLY A 89 12.96 -26.50 4.16
N ALA A 90 12.05 -25.53 4.30
CA ALA A 90 12.29 -24.10 4.04
C ALA A 90 13.40 -23.49 4.95
N GLY A 91 13.71 -24.14 6.07
CA GLY A 91 14.80 -23.75 6.97
C GLY A 91 16.21 -24.23 6.57
N ALA A 92 16.34 -25.18 5.64
CA ALA A 92 17.63 -25.80 5.33
C ALA A 92 18.49 -25.00 4.34
N GLY A 93 17.91 -23.99 3.68
CA GLY A 93 18.55 -23.21 2.60
C GLY A 93 19.09 -21.84 3.01
N ALA A 94 18.70 -21.30 4.16
CA ALA A 94 19.10 -19.95 4.59
C ALA A 94 20.39 -19.92 5.44
N GLY A 95 20.95 -21.09 5.80
CA GLY A 95 22.09 -21.20 6.73
C GLY A 95 23.34 -21.89 6.20
N ARG A 96 23.42 -22.34 4.94
CA ARG A 96 24.57 -23.13 4.48
C ARG A 96 25.88 -22.33 4.31
N ASP A 97 25.80 -21.00 4.18
CA ASP A 97 27.00 -20.15 4.02
C ASP A 97 27.42 -19.44 5.32
N ALA A 98 26.66 -19.60 6.42
CA ALA A 98 27.09 -19.16 7.74
C ALA A 98 27.74 -20.35 8.45
N GLY A 99 29.06 -20.48 8.35
CA GLY A 99 29.83 -21.48 9.09
C GLY A 99 29.59 -21.40 10.60
N ARG A 100 28.60 -22.17 11.09
CA ARG A 100 28.38 -22.64 12.47
C ARG A 100 27.08 -23.46 12.53
N ASN A 101 27.22 -24.77 12.80
CA ASN A 101 26.19 -25.73 13.24
C ASN A 101 24.72 -25.39 12.90
N SER A 102 24.26 -25.86 11.74
CA SER A 102 22.92 -25.61 11.18
C SER A 102 21.89 -26.72 11.51
N ASP A 103 21.64 -27.00 12.80
CA ASP A 103 20.51 -27.86 13.23
C ASP A 103 19.48 -27.13 14.10
N SER A 104 19.68 -25.84 14.37
CA SER A 104 18.76 -25.05 15.18
C SER A 104 18.23 -23.86 14.38
N TRP A 105 16.95 -23.91 14.02
CA TRP A 105 16.17 -22.67 13.83
C TRP A 105 16.40 -21.78 15.08
N PRO A 106 16.57 -20.45 14.93
CA PRO A 106 16.61 -19.58 16.10
C PRO A 106 15.37 -19.79 16.96
N VAL A 107 15.52 -19.60 18.28
CA VAL A 107 14.45 -19.79 19.28
C VAL A 107 13.14 -19.16 18.78
N MET A 108 12.20 -20.01 18.37
CA MET A 108 10.88 -19.61 17.87
C MET A 108 10.19 -18.81 18.97
N HIS A 109 9.79 -17.58 18.69
CA HIS A 109 9.12 -16.78 19.70
C HIS A 109 7.74 -17.40 19.98
N PRO A 110 7.27 -17.50 21.25
CA PRO A 110 5.97 -18.11 21.57
C PRO A 110 4.79 -17.50 20.80
N GLU A 111 4.91 -16.23 20.38
CA GLU A 111 3.90 -15.55 19.57
C GLU A 111 3.77 -16.13 18.15
N GLU A 112 4.79 -16.79 17.60
CA GLU A 112 4.77 -17.28 16.21
C GLU A 112 3.94 -18.55 16.04
N HIS A 113 3.85 -19.37 17.09
CA HIS A 113 2.93 -20.51 17.14
C HIS A 113 1.46 -20.05 17.18
N LYS A 114 1.22 -18.78 17.52
CA LYS A 114 -0.13 -18.23 17.69
C LYS A 114 -0.55 -17.27 16.59
N HIS A 115 0.40 -16.52 16.04
CA HIS A 115 0.16 -15.43 15.08
C HIS A 115 0.91 -15.65 13.75
N GLY A 116 1.43 -16.86 13.52
CA GLY A 116 2.27 -17.19 12.37
C GLY A 116 3.68 -16.60 12.46
N LEU A 117 4.55 -17.03 11.55
CA LEU A 117 5.93 -16.55 11.46
C LEU A 117 6.00 -15.01 11.43
N GLY A 118 6.94 -14.47 12.21
CA GLY A 118 7.16 -13.02 12.34
C GLY A 118 7.86 -12.38 11.14
N ARG A 119 8.19 -11.08 11.27
CA ARG A 119 8.85 -10.28 10.24
C ARG A 119 10.38 -10.29 10.41
N ARG A 120 10.95 -11.49 10.41
CA ARG A 120 12.41 -11.74 10.44
C ARG A 120 12.88 -12.29 9.10
N MET A 121 14.15 -12.14 8.78
CA MET A 121 14.71 -12.51 7.47
C MET A 121 14.43 -13.98 7.09
N ASP A 122 14.72 -14.94 7.95
CA ASP A 122 14.52 -16.38 7.72
C ASP A 122 13.03 -16.76 7.60
N ALA A 123 12.16 -16.17 8.44
CA ALA A 123 10.72 -16.31 8.30
C ALA A 123 10.21 -15.79 6.95
N SER A 124 10.71 -14.63 6.53
CA SER A 124 10.31 -13.98 5.28
C SER A 124 10.73 -14.82 4.07
N CYS A 125 11.92 -15.43 4.11
CA CYS A 125 12.35 -16.41 3.10
C CYS A 125 11.40 -17.61 3.01
N ALA A 126 10.95 -18.15 4.15
CA ALA A 126 9.99 -19.26 4.17
C ALA A 126 8.63 -18.86 3.58
N LYS A 127 8.12 -17.67 3.94
CA LYS A 127 6.87 -17.13 3.37
C LYS A 127 6.96 -16.93 1.86
N VAL A 128 8.07 -16.37 1.36
CA VAL A 128 8.31 -16.22 -0.08
C VAL A 128 8.33 -17.59 -0.79
N GLY A 129 8.94 -18.61 -0.17
CA GLY A 129 8.89 -19.98 -0.67
C GLY A 129 7.46 -20.50 -0.82
N ALA A 130 6.66 -20.38 0.24
CA ALA A 130 5.25 -20.80 0.24
C ALA A 130 4.42 -20.07 -0.83
N VAL A 131 4.63 -18.76 -1.00
CA VAL A 131 3.96 -17.97 -2.04
C VAL A 131 4.36 -18.42 -3.45
N ILE A 132 5.65 -18.70 -3.69
CA ILE A 132 6.12 -19.21 -4.99
C ILE A 132 5.50 -20.56 -5.33
N ASP A 133 5.43 -21.46 -4.35
CA ASP A 133 4.86 -22.80 -4.56
C ASP A 133 3.33 -22.72 -4.75
N ARG A 134 2.64 -21.85 -4.00
CA ARG A 134 1.21 -21.58 -4.15
C ARG A 134 0.87 -20.97 -5.51
N HIS A 135 1.71 -20.08 -6.02
CA HIS A 135 1.49 -19.32 -7.25
C HIS A 135 2.38 -19.77 -8.41
N LEU A 136 2.65 -21.07 -8.49
CA LEU A 136 3.47 -21.68 -9.54
C LEU A 136 3.05 -21.27 -10.96
N PRO A 137 1.74 -21.20 -11.33
CA PRO A 137 1.34 -20.76 -12.67
C PRO A 137 1.80 -19.33 -13.00
N PHE A 138 1.73 -18.41 -12.03
CA PHE A 138 2.22 -17.04 -12.20
C PHE A 138 3.74 -17.01 -12.37
N VAL A 139 4.49 -17.71 -11.50
CA VAL A 139 5.96 -17.76 -11.57
C VAL A 139 6.44 -18.38 -12.88
N GLN A 140 5.77 -19.43 -13.38
CA GLN A 140 6.05 -19.99 -14.70
C GLN A 140 5.79 -18.96 -15.83
N SER A 141 4.74 -18.15 -15.70
CA SER A 141 4.45 -17.09 -16.68
C SER A 141 5.51 -15.98 -16.64
N MET A 142 5.99 -15.59 -15.45
CA MET A 142 7.13 -14.68 -15.30
C MET A 142 8.39 -15.24 -15.98
N ALA A 143 8.69 -16.53 -15.75
CA ALA A 143 9.85 -17.18 -16.37
C ALA A 143 9.76 -17.15 -17.90
N ARG A 144 8.60 -17.47 -18.48
CA ARG A 144 8.37 -17.35 -19.94
C ARG A 144 8.54 -15.91 -20.43
N PHE A 145 8.01 -14.95 -19.69
CA PHE A 145 8.13 -13.53 -20.04
C PHE A 145 9.59 -13.09 -20.10
N LEU A 146 10.39 -13.44 -19.08
CA LEU A 146 11.83 -13.14 -19.03
C LEU A 146 12.62 -13.90 -20.12
N ALA A 147 12.30 -15.18 -20.35
CA ALA A 147 12.92 -16.01 -21.37
C ALA A 147 12.70 -15.46 -22.80
N ALA A 148 11.59 -14.76 -23.04
CA ALA A 148 11.31 -14.05 -24.30
C ALA A 148 12.11 -12.75 -24.49
N GLY A 149 13.09 -12.47 -23.62
CA GLY A 149 13.98 -11.31 -23.70
C GLY A 149 13.45 -10.05 -23.02
N ASN A 150 12.32 -10.14 -22.32
CA ASN A 150 11.76 -9.05 -21.52
C ASN A 150 12.50 -8.91 -20.17
N ARG A 151 12.15 -7.89 -19.39
CA ARG A 151 12.68 -7.65 -18.04
C ARG A 151 11.55 -7.44 -17.03
N ILE A 152 11.80 -7.82 -15.78
CA ILE A 152 10.89 -7.54 -14.66
C ILE A 152 11.67 -6.78 -13.59
N GLU A 153 11.10 -5.68 -13.12
CA GLU A 153 11.63 -4.84 -12.05
C GLU A 153 10.59 -4.80 -10.93
N ILE A 154 10.95 -5.23 -9.72
CA ILE A 154 10.04 -5.23 -8.57
C ILE A 154 10.43 -4.10 -7.63
N ILE A 155 9.51 -3.20 -7.33
CA ILE A 155 9.66 -2.18 -6.29
C ILE A 155 9.03 -2.73 -5.00
N CYS A 156 9.65 -2.48 -3.84
CA CYS A 156 9.10 -2.89 -2.55
C CYS A 156 7.91 -1.97 -2.15
N GLY A 157 6.81 -2.56 -1.72
CA GLY A 157 5.66 -1.89 -1.10
C GLY A 157 5.63 -2.08 0.41
N ASN A 158 4.49 -1.76 1.05
CA ASN A 158 4.32 -1.99 2.50
C ASN A 158 3.97 -3.45 2.81
N HIS A 159 3.29 -4.18 1.92
CA HIS A 159 2.92 -5.58 2.12
C HIS A 159 4.06 -6.57 1.89
N ASP A 160 5.11 -6.15 1.17
CA ASP A 160 6.31 -6.93 0.90
C ASP A 160 7.61 -6.17 1.24
N ALA A 161 7.56 -5.30 2.27
CA ALA A 161 8.73 -4.57 2.77
C ALA A 161 9.90 -5.49 3.18
N GLU A 162 9.63 -6.77 3.45
CA GLU A 162 10.61 -7.84 3.66
C GLU A 162 11.55 -8.05 2.47
N LEU A 163 11.14 -7.64 1.26
CA LEU A 163 12.02 -7.59 0.10
C LEU A 163 13.19 -6.61 0.29
N PHE A 164 13.25 -5.81 1.35
CA PHE A 164 14.45 -5.08 1.78
C PHE A 164 15.67 -6.02 1.92
N TRP A 165 15.50 -7.21 2.49
CA TRP A 165 16.62 -8.12 2.75
C TRP A 165 17.15 -8.75 1.45
N PRO A 166 18.48 -8.66 1.20
CA PRO A 166 19.11 -9.33 0.07
C PRO A 166 18.84 -10.84 0.02
N GLU A 167 18.71 -11.47 1.17
CA GLU A 167 18.43 -12.91 1.32
C GLU A 167 17.02 -13.26 0.84
N VAL A 168 16.04 -12.40 1.10
CA VAL A 168 14.65 -12.59 0.66
C VAL A 168 14.54 -12.36 -0.86
N LYS A 169 15.18 -11.32 -1.40
CA LYS A 169 15.32 -11.12 -2.85
C LYS A 169 15.95 -12.34 -3.52
N SER A 170 17.00 -12.89 -2.90
CA SER A 170 17.73 -14.06 -3.39
C SER A 170 16.89 -15.34 -3.29
N ALA A 171 16.08 -15.49 -2.23
CA ALA A 171 15.14 -16.60 -2.11
C ALA A 171 14.10 -16.57 -3.24
N PHE A 172 13.56 -15.40 -3.55
CA PHE A 172 12.64 -15.25 -4.69
C PHE A 172 13.31 -15.60 -6.02
N ARG A 173 14.51 -15.05 -6.27
CA ARG A 173 15.28 -15.34 -7.50
C ARG A 173 15.57 -16.84 -7.64
N ARG A 174 16.04 -17.50 -6.58
CA ARG A 174 16.28 -18.96 -6.59
C ARG A 174 15.00 -19.75 -6.84
N GLY A 175 13.87 -19.31 -6.28
CA GLY A 175 12.56 -19.92 -6.55
C GLY A 175 12.17 -19.82 -8.02
N LEU A 176 12.27 -18.64 -8.63
CA LEU A 176 12.04 -18.44 -10.06
C LEU A 176 12.98 -19.31 -10.92
N GLU A 177 14.27 -19.35 -10.59
CA GLU A 177 15.25 -20.17 -11.30
C GLU A 177 14.96 -21.67 -11.18
N ARG A 178 14.56 -22.14 -9.99
CA ARG A 178 14.12 -23.53 -9.76
C ARG A 178 12.93 -23.87 -10.65
N VAL A 179 11.92 -23.00 -10.68
CA VAL A 179 10.73 -23.17 -11.53
C VAL A 179 11.13 -23.21 -13.00
N TRP A 180 12.00 -22.32 -13.47
CA TRP A 180 12.46 -22.36 -14.85
C TRP A 180 13.16 -23.69 -15.20
N ARG A 181 14.08 -24.17 -14.36
CA ARG A 181 14.78 -25.45 -14.60
C ARG A 181 13.84 -26.65 -14.70
N SER A 182 12.68 -26.62 -14.04
CA SER A 182 11.70 -27.72 -14.12
C SER A 182 10.77 -27.62 -15.33
N MET A 183 10.80 -26.53 -16.10
CA MET A 183 9.95 -26.33 -17.26
C MET A 183 10.52 -26.99 -18.53
N PRO A 184 9.69 -27.65 -19.35
CA PRO A 184 10.13 -28.23 -20.63
C PRO A 184 10.75 -27.20 -21.58
N GLU A 185 10.30 -25.94 -21.52
CA GLU A 185 10.82 -24.84 -22.33
C GLU A 185 12.30 -24.53 -22.04
N ALA A 186 12.79 -24.80 -20.83
CA ALA A 186 14.18 -24.57 -20.45
C ALA A 186 15.16 -25.58 -21.08
N ALA A 187 14.68 -26.76 -21.47
CA ALA A 187 15.50 -27.77 -22.15
C ALA A 187 15.64 -27.55 -23.66
N ARG A 188 14.95 -26.54 -24.23
CA ARG A 188 14.98 -26.27 -25.67
C ARG A 188 16.31 -25.64 -26.09
N PRO A 189 16.86 -25.97 -27.28
CA PRO A 189 18.04 -25.29 -27.81
C PRO A 189 17.83 -23.77 -27.88
N GLY A 190 18.80 -23.01 -27.36
CA GLY A 190 18.74 -21.53 -27.34
C GLY A 190 17.92 -20.93 -26.19
N ALA A 191 17.32 -21.75 -25.31
CA ALA A 191 16.73 -21.26 -24.07
C ALA A 191 17.82 -20.67 -23.16
N PRO A 192 17.55 -19.53 -22.47
CA PRO A 192 18.51 -18.99 -21.51
C PRO A 192 18.66 -19.94 -20.32
N ASP A 193 19.88 -20.03 -19.77
CA ASP A 193 20.09 -20.70 -18.50
C ASP A 193 19.36 -19.94 -17.37
N ALA A 194 19.09 -20.65 -16.28
CA ALA A 194 18.32 -20.10 -15.17
C ALA A 194 18.98 -18.87 -14.54
N THR A 195 20.31 -18.85 -14.41
CA THR A 195 21.04 -17.72 -13.82
C THR A 195 20.91 -16.48 -14.70
N SER A 196 21.08 -16.61 -16.01
CA SER A 196 20.88 -15.53 -16.98
C SER A 196 19.44 -15.00 -16.97
N LEU A 197 18.44 -15.86 -16.73
CA LEU A 197 17.05 -15.46 -16.55
C LEU A 197 16.87 -14.67 -15.25
N GLY A 198 17.46 -15.14 -14.15
CA GLY A 198 17.44 -14.46 -12.84
C GLY A 198 18.10 -13.08 -12.85
N GLN A 199 19.08 -12.83 -13.72
CA GLN A 199 19.70 -11.51 -13.93
C GLN A 199 18.79 -10.49 -14.62
N ARG A 200 17.71 -10.94 -15.28
CA ARG A 200 16.69 -10.07 -15.89
C ARG A 200 15.59 -9.66 -14.91
N LEU A 201 15.68 -10.15 -13.66
CA LEU A 201 14.82 -9.78 -12.54
C LEU A 201 15.58 -8.82 -11.60
N GLY A 202 15.15 -7.56 -11.61
CA GLY A 202 15.65 -6.50 -10.73
C GLY A 202 14.73 -6.25 -9.53
N PHE A 203 15.31 -5.73 -8.44
CA PHE A 203 14.61 -5.34 -7.22
C PHE A 203 15.03 -3.93 -6.83
N HIS A 204 14.07 -3.11 -6.42
CA HIS A 204 14.24 -1.71 -6.05
C HIS A 204 13.66 -1.48 -4.66
N ASP A 205 14.47 -0.95 -3.74
CA ASP A 205 14.06 -0.71 -2.36
C ASP A 205 13.14 0.51 -2.20
N TRP A 206 13.08 1.38 -3.22
CA TRP A 206 12.31 2.61 -3.17
C TRP A 206 11.59 2.92 -4.49
N PHE A 207 12.31 3.07 -5.60
CA PHE A 207 11.72 3.49 -6.87
C PHE A 207 12.43 2.84 -8.05
N PHE A 208 11.71 2.76 -9.17
CA PHE A 208 12.28 2.60 -10.51
C PHE A 208 12.28 3.95 -11.21
N TYR A 209 13.40 4.32 -11.83
CA TYR A 209 13.56 5.60 -12.51
C TYR A 209 14.22 5.44 -13.88
N GLU A 210 13.52 5.92 -14.92
CA GLU A 210 14.03 6.02 -16.28
C GLU A 210 14.03 7.50 -16.69
N PRO A 211 15.21 8.14 -16.81
CA PRO A 211 15.33 9.57 -17.12
C PRO A 211 14.60 9.97 -18.40
N GLY A 212 13.93 11.11 -18.37
CA GLY A 212 13.09 11.64 -19.45
C GLY A 212 11.80 10.85 -19.68
N VAL A 213 11.57 9.75 -18.94
CA VAL A 213 10.41 8.87 -19.11
C VAL A 213 9.56 8.86 -17.85
N ALA A 214 9.98 8.18 -16.79
CA ALA A 214 9.12 7.93 -15.63
C ALA A 214 9.88 7.80 -14.31
N TRP A 215 9.27 8.33 -13.25
CA TRP A 215 9.52 8.02 -11.85
C TRP A 215 8.39 7.12 -11.35
N ILE A 216 8.73 5.94 -10.82
CA ILE A 216 7.77 4.95 -10.37
C ILE A 216 8.13 4.55 -8.95
N GLU A 217 7.24 4.79 -7.99
CA GLU A 217 7.37 4.32 -6.60
C GLU A 217 6.01 3.89 -6.09
N HIS A 218 5.95 3.00 -5.07
CA HIS A 218 4.68 2.44 -4.65
C HIS A 218 3.73 3.50 -4.03
N GLY A 219 4.27 4.43 -3.23
CA GLY A 219 3.51 5.57 -2.67
C GLY A 219 3.14 5.45 -1.19
N HIS A 220 3.28 4.27 -0.57
CA HIS A 220 3.00 4.03 0.85
C HIS A 220 3.77 4.96 1.83
N GLN A 221 4.90 5.53 1.40
CA GLN A 221 5.67 6.50 2.20
C GLN A 221 4.95 7.84 2.39
N TYR A 222 3.89 8.12 1.65
CA TYR A 222 3.06 9.31 1.82
C TYR A 222 1.83 9.07 2.72
N ASP A 223 1.65 7.84 3.17
CA ASP A 223 0.67 7.42 4.17
C ASP A 223 1.36 7.26 5.54
N GLU A 224 0.91 7.99 6.55
CA GLU A 224 1.51 7.93 7.89
C GLU A 224 1.27 6.60 8.61
N CYS A 225 0.27 5.81 8.20
CA CYS A 225 -0.02 4.50 8.76
C CYS A 225 0.86 3.39 8.18
N CYS A 226 1.35 3.57 6.95
CA CYS A 226 2.12 2.57 6.19
C CYS A 226 3.60 2.96 5.99
N SER A 227 3.95 4.23 6.15
CA SER A 227 5.33 4.73 5.96
C SER A 227 6.35 4.16 6.94
N PHE A 228 7.62 4.29 6.58
CA PHE A 228 8.78 3.94 7.41
C PHE A 228 9.60 5.20 7.64
N GLU A 229 9.99 5.48 8.88
CA GLU A 229 10.81 6.68 9.18
C GLU A 229 12.13 6.69 8.39
N TYR A 230 12.67 5.50 8.13
CA TYR A 230 13.92 5.28 7.42
C TYR A 230 13.70 4.20 6.36
N LEU A 231 13.10 4.54 5.22
CA LEU A 231 12.72 3.58 4.15
C LEU A 231 13.86 2.63 3.76
N LEU A 232 15.06 3.16 3.47
CA LEU A 232 16.24 2.35 3.11
C LEU A 232 16.91 1.62 4.28
N ASN A 233 16.34 1.67 5.49
CA ASN A 233 16.73 0.85 6.64
C ASN A 233 15.50 0.64 7.55
N PRO A 234 14.48 -0.14 7.10
CA PRO A 234 13.19 -0.27 7.78
C PRO A 234 13.23 -1.31 8.91
N VAL A 235 14.41 -1.59 9.45
CA VAL A 235 14.65 -2.57 10.51
C VAL A 235 14.92 -1.88 11.85
N ASP A 236 14.80 -2.65 12.93
CA ASP A 236 15.19 -2.22 14.28
C ASP A 236 16.69 -1.87 14.36
N ALA A 237 17.13 -1.36 15.53
CA ALA A 237 18.51 -0.92 15.70
C ALA A 237 19.54 -2.05 15.58
N GLU A 238 19.13 -3.29 15.88
CA GLU A 238 19.96 -4.48 15.74
C GLU A 238 19.94 -5.06 14.32
N GLY A 239 19.01 -4.63 13.47
CA GLY A 239 18.83 -5.15 12.11
C GLY A 239 18.17 -6.53 12.06
N ARG A 240 17.45 -6.94 13.11
CA ARG A 240 16.90 -8.30 13.25
C ARG A 240 15.46 -8.43 12.75
N PHE A 241 14.67 -7.39 12.95
CA PHE A 241 13.24 -7.37 12.63
C PHE A 241 12.90 -6.12 11.84
N LEU A 242 11.96 -6.22 10.91
CA LEU A 242 11.28 -5.03 10.38
C LEU A 242 10.53 -4.33 11.51
N VAL A 243 10.59 -2.99 11.51
CA VAL A 243 9.79 -2.21 12.45
C VAL A 243 8.31 -2.28 12.08
N ASP A 244 7.44 -2.27 13.08
CA ASP A 244 6.01 -2.25 12.85
C ASP A 244 5.49 -0.82 12.67
N ASN A 245 4.63 -0.67 11.67
CA ASN A 245 3.78 0.50 11.47
C ASN A 245 2.32 0.12 11.82
N VAL A 246 1.38 1.05 11.65
CA VAL A 246 -0.02 0.80 12.02
C VAL A 246 -0.59 -0.34 11.18
N ASP A 247 -0.27 -0.37 9.90
CA ASP A 247 -0.71 -1.38 8.94
C ASP A 247 -0.24 -2.79 9.33
N SER A 248 1.08 -3.00 9.49
CA SER A 248 1.65 -4.31 9.83
C SER A 248 1.18 -4.84 11.19
N ALA A 249 1.02 -3.95 12.18
CA ALA A 249 0.49 -4.34 13.48
C ALA A 249 -1.00 -4.70 13.40
N SER A 250 -1.79 -3.95 12.63
CA SER A 250 -3.22 -4.22 12.47
C SER A 250 -3.46 -5.56 11.76
N LEU A 251 -2.76 -5.81 10.66
CA LEU A 251 -2.86 -7.07 9.93
C LEU A 251 -2.47 -8.27 10.80
N ARG A 252 -1.32 -8.20 11.47
CA ARG A 252 -0.80 -9.33 12.27
C ARG A 252 -1.67 -9.67 13.49
N TYR A 253 -2.10 -8.66 14.25
CA TYR A 253 -2.75 -8.90 15.53
C TYR A 253 -4.28 -8.89 15.45
N ILE A 254 -4.86 -8.28 14.41
CA ILE A 254 -6.32 -8.16 14.25
C ILE A 254 -6.77 -9.00 13.06
N THR A 255 -6.36 -8.65 11.83
CA THR A 255 -6.88 -9.26 10.59
C THR A 255 -6.59 -10.77 10.54
N ASN A 256 -5.35 -11.19 10.81
CA ASN A 256 -4.96 -12.60 10.77
C ASN A 256 -5.62 -13.47 11.86
N MET A 257 -6.35 -12.87 12.81
CA MET A 257 -6.94 -13.56 13.95
C MET A 257 -8.47 -13.58 13.91
N VAL A 258 -9.09 -12.85 12.99
CA VAL A 258 -10.54 -12.63 12.97
C VAL A 258 -11.05 -12.99 11.57
N PRO A 259 -11.70 -14.16 11.41
CA PRO A 259 -12.36 -14.52 10.16
C PRO A 259 -13.35 -13.42 9.73
N ASP A 260 -13.47 -13.21 8.41
CA ASP A 260 -14.39 -12.25 7.77
C ASP A 260 -14.04 -10.75 7.85
N LEU A 261 -12.92 -10.37 8.48
CA LEU A 261 -12.40 -9.02 8.32
C LEU A 261 -11.71 -8.91 6.94
N VAL A 262 -12.36 -8.26 5.97
CA VAL A 262 -11.76 -8.01 4.65
C VAL A 262 -10.52 -7.14 4.84
N PRO A 263 -9.31 -7.58 4.42
CA PRO A 263 -8.08 -6.81 4.60
C PRO A 263 -8.10 -5.46 3.87
N HIS A 264 -8.81 -5.39 2.75
CA HIS A 264 -8.92 -4.20 1.90
C HIS A 264 -10.35 -3.64 1.88
N GLY A 265 -10.51 -2.37 2.24
CA GLY A 265 -11.82 -1.67 2.23
C GLY A 265 -12.38 -1.26 3.59
N SER A 266 -11.55 -1.23 4.64
CA SER A 266 -11.93 -0.71 5.97
C SER A 266 -11.73 0.81 6.14
N GLU A 267 -11.20 1.48 5.11
CA GLU A 267 -10.83 2.91 5.14
C GLU A 267 -12.01 3.87 5.39
N ASP A 268 -13.24 3.43 5.11
CA ASP A 268 -14.48 4.21 5.29
C ASP A 268 -15.26 3.90 6.57
N TRP A 269 -14.72 3.06 7.47
CA TRP A 269 -15.52 2.51 8.56
C TRP A 269 -15.72 3.51 9.70
N THR A 270 -16.99 3.82 9.99
CA THR A 270 -17.37 4.61 11.17
C THR A 270 -17.27 3.76 12.45
N MET A 271 -17.19 4.41 13.62
CA MET A 271 -17.29 3.73 14.92
C MET A 271 -18.54 2.84 15.03
N ALA A 272 -19.66 3.27 14.43
CA ALA A 272 -20.88 2.46 14.37
C ALA A 272 -20.70 1.20 13.50
N GLY A 273 -19.93 1.29 12.40
CA GLY A 273 -19.54 0.14 11.57
C GLY A 273 -18.70 -0.88 12.35
N TYR A 274 -17.69 -0.42 13.11
CA TYR A 274 -16.88 -1.30 13.97
C TYR A 274 -17.70 -1.96 15.09
N LEU A 275 -18.58 -1.21 15.76
CA LEU A 275 -19.46 -1.77 16.79
C LEU A 275 -20.43 -2.80 16.21
N ARG A 276 -20.98 -2.53 15.01
CA ARG A 276 -21.85 -3.46 14.31
C ARG A 276 -21.11 -4.72 13.87
N LEU A 277 -19.91 -4.62 13.30
CA LEU A 277 -19.09 -5.78 12.98
C LEU A 277 -18.81 -6.62 14.24
N THR A 278 -18.42 -5.97 15.33
CA THR A 278 -18.12 -6.64 16.60
C THR A 278 -19.36 -7.38 17.15
N TYR A 279 -20.54 -6.77 16.99
CA TYR A 279 -21.81 -7.36 17.38
C TYR A 279 -22.20 -8.54 16.47
N ASP A 280 -22.12 -8.35 15.15
CA ASP A 280 -22.49 -9.33 14.13
C ASP A 280 -21.55 -10.56 14.17
N ALA A 281 -20.28 -10.37 14.53
CA ALA A 281 -19.30 -11.45 14.72
C ALA A 281 -19.50 -12.27 16.01
N GLY A 282 -20.34 -11.77 16.93
CA GLY A 282 -20.65 -12.43 18.20
C GLY A 282 -19.58 -12.25 19.30
N PRO A 283 -19.89 -12.64 20.56
CA PRO A 283 -19.09 -12.29 21.74
C PRO A 283 -17.68 -12.87 21.75
N ARG A 284 -17.48 -14.07 21.17
CA ARG A 284 -16.16 -14.71 21.09
C ARG A 284 -15.24 -13.97 20.11
N ALA A 285 -15.74 -13.66 18.92
CA ALA A 285 -14.98 -12.88 17.93
C ALA A 285 -14.74 -11.45 18.42
N GLY A 286 -15.72 -10.83 19.08
CA GLY A 286 -15.54 -9.52 19.72
C GLY A 286 -14.43 -9.50 20.77
N LEU A 287 -14.30 -10.55 21.58
CA LEU A 287 -13.18 -10.67 22.53
C LEU A 287 -11.84 -10.88 21.82
N GLN A 288 -11.82 -11.63 20.69
CA GLN A 288 -10.62 -11.81 19.88
C GLN A 288 -10.18 -10.49 19.23
N ILE A 289 -11.11 -9.72 18.66
CA ILE A 289 -10.86 -8.37 18.12
C ILE A 289 -10.30 -7.46 19.22
N ALA A 290 -10.94 -7.41 20.39
CA ALA A 290 -10.49 -6.59 21.51
C ALA A 290 -9.07 -6.98 21.99
N ARG A 291 -8.78 -8.28 22.08
CA ARG A 291 -7.45 -8.79 22.42
C ARG A 291 -6.42 -8.44 21.35
N GLY A 292 -6.75 -8.62 20.09
CA GLY A 292 -5.89 -8.27 18.95
C GLY A 292 -5.55 -6.78 18.94
N PHE A 293 -6.57 -5.94 19.10
CA PHE A 293 -6.43 -4.49 19.21
C PHE A 293 -5.54 -4.06 20.40
N LEU A 294 -5.69 -4.70 21.56
CA LEU A 294 -4.83 -4.46 22.72
C LEU A 294 -3.37 -4.83 22.42
N LEU A 295 -3.13 -5.99 21.81
CA LEU A 295 -1.78 -6.44 21.46
C LEU A 295 -1.12 -5.52 20.40
N ALA A 296 -1.85 -5.14 19.36
CA ALA A 296 -1.42 -4.16 18.36
C ALA A 296 -1.05 -2.83 19.03
N SER A 297 -1.91 -2.33 19.92
CA SER A 297 -1.68 -1.09 20.67
C SER A 297 -0.41 -1.16 21.54
N ILE A 298 -0.20 -2.27 22.26
CA ILE A 298 1.00 -2.48 23.07
C ILE A 298 2.25 -2.53 22.18
N ARG A 299 2.18 -3.23 21.03
CA ARG A 299 3.29 -3.32 20.08
C ARG A 299 3.67 -1.93 19.55
N LEU A 300 2.70 -1.15 19.08
CA LEU A 300 2.93 0.19 18.54
C LEU A 300 3.43 1.17 19.61
N LEU A 301 2.96 1.05 20.86
CA LEU A 301 3.50 1.84 21.99
C LEU A 301 4.95 1.47 22.32
N ARG A 302 5.34 0.19 22.18
CA ARG A 302 6.74 -0.24 22.32
C ARG A 302 7.60 0.32 21.18
N GLU A 303 7.10 0.29 19.95
CA GLU A 303 7.78 0.92 18.80
C GLU A 303 7.93 2.43 18.99
N TRP A 304 6.89 3.12 19.48
CA TRP A 304 7.01 4.53 19.84
C TRP A 304 8.10 4.77 20.90
N ARG A 305 8.14 3.96 21.96
CA ARG A 305 9.20 4.07 22.98
C ARG A 305 10.59 3.79 22.41
N ALA A 306 10.72 2.83 21.50
CA ALA A 306 11.99 2.53 20.82
C ALA A 306 12.42 3.69 19.91
N SER A 307 11.50 4.28 19.15
CA SER A 307 11.77 5.45 18.29
C SER A 307 12.33 6.66 19.06
N ARG A 308 12.00 6.78 20.35
CA ARG A 308 12.48 7.85 21.25
C ARG A 308 13.92 7.64 21.72
N ARG A 309 14.51 6.45 21.53
CA ARG A 309 15.88 6.16 21.94
C ARG A 309 16.86 6.81 20.97
N LEU A 310 17.42 7.95 21.38
CA LEU A 310 18.27 8.79 20.54
C LEU A 310 19.43 8.04 19.86
N ARG A 311 20.09 7.11 20.57
CA ARG A 311 21.21 6.33 20.02
C ARG A 311 20.77 5.37 18.91
N GLU A 312 19.66 4.67 19.12
CA GLU A 312 19.09 3.73 18.16
C GLU A 312 18.55 4.45 16.93
N GLY A 313 17.81 5.55 17.13
CA GLY A 313 17.34 6.41 16.05
C GLY A 313 18.48 7.00 15.23
N ARG A 314 19.58 7.45 15.87
CA ARG A 314 20.76 7.94 15.16
C ARG A 314 21.39 6.87 14.27
N ARG A 315 21.58 5.65 14.77
CA ARG A 315 22.15 4.54 13.99
C ARG A 315 21.31 4.18 12.78
N ARG A 316 19.98 4.09 12.94
CA ARG A 316 19.05 3.80 11.84
C ARG A 316 19.07 4.91 10.79
N ARG A 317 19.08 6.17 11.25
CA ARG A 317 19.22 7.33 10.37
C ARG A 317 20.53 7.32 9.59
N GLU A 318 21.65 7.05 10.25
CA GLU A 318 22.96 6.98 9.60
C GLU A 318 22.97 5.93 8.49
N ARG A 319 22.49 4.71 8.76
CA ARG A 319 22.37 3.65 7.75
C ARG A 319 21.45 4.04 6.58
N HIS A 320 20.33 4.71 6.86
CA HIS A 320 19.46 5.21 5.81
C HIS A 320 20.15 6.26 4.92
N LEU A 321 20.91 7.18 5.52
CA LEU A 321 21.69 8.17 4.76
C LEU A 321 22.81 7.50 3.96
N ASP A 322 23.43 6.44 4.48
CA ASP A 322 24.39 5.62 3.73
C ASP A 322 23.72 4.92 2.54
N GLY A 323 22.52 4.38 2.73
CA GLY A 323 21.70 3.81 1.66
C GLY A 323 21.38 4.84 0.56
N LEU A 324 21.09 6.10 0.92
CA LEU A 324 20.92 7.17 -0.08
C LEU A 324 22.20 7.46 -0.87
N ARG A 325 23.38 7.40 -0.22
CA ARG A 325 24.68 7.57 -0.89
C ARG A 325 24.94 6.42 -1.86
N GLU A 326 24.71 5.19 -1.41
CA GLU A 326 24.83 4.00 -2.25
C GLU A 326 23.89 4.07 -3.45
N LEU A 327 22.62 4.45 -3.22
CA LEU A 327 21.64 4.63 -4.29
C LEU A 327 22.10 5.68 -5.31
N SER A 328 22.61 6.83 -4.85
CA SER A 328 23.13 7.89 -5.73
C SER A 328 24.30 7.46 -6.64
N SER A 329 25.01 6.38 -6.29
CA SER A 329 26.06 5.80 -7.14
C SER A 329 25.51 4.91 -8.27
N ARG A 330 24.24 4.48 -8.16
CA ARG A 330 23.60 3.53 -9.07
C ARG A 330 22.55 4.16 -9.98
N VAL A 331 22.02 5.31 -9.62
CA VAL A 331 21.01 6.03 -10.40
C VAL A 331 21.53 7.41 -10.79
N PRO A 332 21.04 8.00 -11.90
CA PRO A 332 21.47 9.33 -12.33
C PRO A 332 20.80 10.45 -11.51
N LEU A 333 20.90 10.38 -10.19
CA LEU A 333 20.39 11.38 -9.23
C LEU A 333 21.45 11.63 -8.17
N SER A 334 21.69 12.90 -7.86
CA SER A 334 22.63 13.28 -6.79
C SER A 334 22.09 12.89 -5.41
N TYR A 335 23.00 12.70 -4.45
CA TYR A 335 22.65 12.49 -3.05
C TYR A 335 21.70 13.58 -2.50
N GLU A 336 21.90 14.84 -2.86
CA GLU A 336 21.03 15.94 -2.41
C GLU A 336 19.63 15.89 -3.02
N GLN A 337 19.50 15.46 -4.29
CA GLN A 337 18.19 15.21 -4.89
C GLN A 337 17.47 14.08 -4.16
N LEU A 338 18.14 12.96 -3.91
CA LEU A 338 17.56 11.83 -3.18
C LEU A 338 17.19 12.20 -1.75
N ARG A 339 18.01 12.99 -1.05
CA ARG A 339 17.71 13.51 0.28
C ARG A 339 16.49 14.43 0.27
N THR A 340 16.34 15.25 -0.76
CA THR A 340 15.19 16.16 -0.92
C THR A 340 13.91 15.36 -1.20
N LEU A 341 13.97 14.39 -2.11
CA LEU A 341 12.86 13.49 -2.42
C LEU A 341 12.44 12.66 -1.21
N SER A 342 13.39 12.11 -0.44
CA SER A 342 13.09 11.42 0.82
C SER A 342 12.44 12.36 1.84
N GLY A 343 12.78 13.65 1.82
CA GLY A 343 12.14 14.67 2.66
C GLY A 343 10.67 14.96 2.33
N LEU A 344 10.15 14.49 1.19
CA LEU A 344 8.72 14.59 0.85
C LEU A 344 7.85 13.56 1.59
N GLN A 345 8.48 12.49 2.10
CA GLN A 345 7.80 11.37 2.75
C GLN A 345 7.20 11.78 4.10
N ARG A 346 6.14 11.10 4.51
CA ARG A 346 5.50 11.33 5.81
C ARG A 346 6.25 10.57 6.90
N ARG A 347 6.27 11.16 8.10
CA ARG A 347 6.72 10.44 9.28
C ARG A 347 5.63 9.48 9.74
N PRO A 348 5.98 8.24 10.13
CA PRO A 348 4.98 7.28 10.53
C PRO A 348 4.36 7.65 11.88
N VAL A 349 3.09 7.28 12.05
CA VAL A 349 2.27 7.55 13.25
C VAL A 349 2.99 7.15 14.54
N VAL A 350 3.73 6.03 14.51
CA VAL A 350 4.45 5.48 15.67
C VAL A 350 5.52 6.42 16.23
N THR A 351 5.94 7.46 15.50
CA THR A 351 6.91 8.46 16.00
C THR A 351 6.28 9.53 16.89
N SER A 352 4.94 9.60 16.96
CA SER A 352 4.20 10.63 17.71
C SER A 352 3.14 9.99 18.61
N LEU A 353 3.33 10.08 19.93
CA LEU A 353 2.35 9.56 20.89
C LEU A 353 0.96 10.15 20.67
N ARG A 354 0.88 11.45 20.36
CA ARG A 354 -0.40 12.12 20.08
C ARG A 354 -1.08 11.52 18.86
N ARG A 355 -0.38 11.34 17.74
CA ARG A 355 -0.96 10.73 16.54
C ARG A 355 -1.34 9.28 16.79
N LEU A 356 -0.48 8.52 17.48
CA LEU A 356 -0.74 7.14 17.82
C LEU A 356 -2.02 6.97 18.66
N MET A 357 -2.22 7.83 19.67
CA MET A 357 -3.45 7.86 20.46
C MET A 357 -4.69 8.21 19.62
N GLN A 358 -4.56 9.11 18.64
CA GLN A 358 -5.66 9.52 17.75
C GLN A 358 -6.06 8.41 16.78
N VAL A 359 -5.09 7.78 16.12
CA VAL A 359 -5.29 6.71 15.12
C VAL A 359 -5.86 5.47 15.79
N LEU A 360 -5.29 5.05 16.92
CA LEU A 360 -5.81 3.93 17.71
C LEU A 360 -7.08 4.29 18.50
N MET A 361 -7.56 5.53 18.44
CA MET A 361 -8.73 5.98 19.22
C MET A 361 -8.61 5.81 20.74
N LEU A 362 -7.39 5.63 21.27
CA LEU A 362 -7.12 5.44 22.69
C LEU A 362 -7.48 6.69 23.52
N ASP A 363 -7.42 7.87 22.89
CA ASP A 363 -7.90 9.14 23.46
C ASP A 363 -9.42 9.14 23.68
N LYS A 364 -10.21 8.60 22.74
CA LYS A 364 -11.66 8.42 22.87
C LYS A 364 -12.01 7.34 23.88
N LEU A 365 -11.25 6.25 23.90
CA LEU A 365 -11.43 5.20 24.91
C LEU A 365 -11.16 5.76 26.31
N ALA A 366 -10.07 6.50 26.49
CA ALA A 366 -9.76 7.16 27.77
C ALA A 366 -10.88 8.14 28.16
N LEU A 367 -11.36 8.97 27.23
CA LEU A 367 -12.47 9.90 27.48
C LEU A 367 -13.76 9.17 27.89
N ALA A 368 -14.09 8.04 27.24
CA ALA A 368 -15.25 7.23 27.58
C ALA A 368 -15.12 6.60 28.98
N VAL A 369 -13.96 6.03 29.31
CA VAL A 369 -13.69 5.47 30.64
C VAL A 369 -13.76 6.55 31.71
N THR A 370 -13.17 7.72 31.49
CA THR A 370 -13.28 8.87 32.41
C THR A 370 -14.73 9.28 32.61
N ALA A 371 -15.53 9.34 31.54
CA ALA A 371 -16.95 9.68 31.63
C ALA A 371 -17.74 8.68 32.48
N ILE A 372 -17.47 7.38 32.32
CA ILE A 372 -18.10 6.31 33.12
C ILE A 372 -17.72 6.46 34.60
N VAL A 373 -16.43 6.65 34.90
CA VAL A 373 -15.95 6.81 36.28
C VAL A 373 -16.55 8.05 36.94
N LEU A 374 -16.55 9.20 36.25
CA LEU A 374 -17.13 10.44 36.79
C LEU A 374 -18.65 10.30 37.02
N SER A 375 -19.36 9.63 36.12
CA SER A 375 -20.79 9.36 36.27
C SER A 375 -21.06 8.43 37.46
N ALA A 376 -20.27 7.37 37.62
CA ALA A 376 -20.39 6.45 38.75
C ALA A 376 -20.06 7.14 40.09
N LEU A 377 -19.02 7.99 40.13
CA LEU A 377 -18.68 8.79 41.31
C LEU A 377 -19.79 9.79 41.66
N ALA A 378 -20.40 10.45 40.67
CA ALA A 378 -21.51 11.35 40.91
C ALA A 378 -22.73 10.61 41.52
N LEU A 379 -23.05 9.43 41.00
CA LEU A 379 -24.13 8.58 41.52
C LEU A 379 -23.83 8.02 42.93
N TRP A 380 -22.56 7.80 43.26
CA TRP A 380 -22.15 7.26 44.55
C TRP A 380 -22.05 8.34 45.64
N LEU A 381 -21.59 9.55 45.29
CA LEU A 381 -21.24 10.60 46.25
C LEU A 381 -22.33 11.67 46.45
N LEU A 382 -23.24 11.85 45.49
CA LEU A 382 -24.18 12.97 45.49
C LEU A 382 -25.63 12.52 45.71
N PRO A 383 -26.49 13.37 46.32
CA PRO A 383 -27.94 13.15 46.31
C PRO A 383 -28.47 13.04 44.87
N LEU A 384 -29.51 12.23 44.66
CA LEU A 384 -29.99 11.83 43.31
C LEU A 384 -30.15 13.01 42.33
N GLY A 385 -30.73 14.13 42.74
CA GLY A 385 -30.88 15.31 41.88
C GLY A 385 -29.55 15.90 41.40
N TRP A 386 -28.57 16.02 42.30
CA TRP A 386 -27.22 16.48 41.97
C TRP A 386 -26.41 15.44 41.20
N ALA A 387 -26.63 14.15 41.49
CA ALA A 387 -26.03 13.06 40.74
C ALA A 387 -26.46 13.07 39.27
N LEU A 388 -27.76 13.21 39.00
CA LEU A 388 -28.30 13.31 37.63
C LEU A 388 -27.76 14.52 36.88
N LEU A 389 -27.63 15.68 37.54
CA LEU A 389 -26.97 16.85 36.96
C LEU A 389 -25.49 16.57 36.65
N GLY A 390 -24.77 15.94 37.57
CA GLY A 390 -23.37 15.54 37.37
C GLY A 390 -23.17 14.60 36.17
N VAL A 391 -24.06 13.63 36.01
CA VAL A 391 -24.08 12.73 34.83
C VAL A 391 -24.37 13.52 33.55
N ALA A 392 -25.34 14.44 33.56
CA ALA A 392 -25.67 15.27 32.40
C ALA A 392 -24.50 16.18 31.98
N PHE A 393 -23.82 16.83 32.93
CA PHE A 393 -22.64 17.64 32.66
C PHE A 393 -21.48 16.79 32.13
N THR A 394 -21.28 15.59 32.68
CA THR A 394 -20.28 14.64 32.19
C THR A 394 -20.57 14.25 30.74
N ALA A 395 -21.82 13.90 30.42
CA ALA A 395 -22.23 13.56 29.06
C ALA A 395 -22.03 14.74 28.08
N LEU A 396 -22.39 15.96 28.48
CA LEU A 396 -22.18 17.16 27.67
C LEU A 396 -20.68 17.44 27.44
N GLY A 397 -19.88 17.39 28.50
CA GLY A 397 -18.44 17.58 28.46
C GLY A 397 -17.74 16.56 27.56
N THR A 398 -18.11 15.28 27.69
CA THR A 398 -17.64 14.19 26.83
C THR A 398 -18.05 14.41 25.37
N GLY A 399 -19.28 14.87 25.10
CA GLY A 399 -19.72 15.21 23.75
C GLY A 399 -18.89 16.32 23.11
N LEU A 400 -18.60 17.39 23.86
CA LEU A 400 -17.77 18.50 23.39
C LEU A 400 -16.30 18.08 23.19
N ALA A 401 -15.71 17.41 24.18
CA ALA A 401 -14.35 16.91 24.10
C ALA A 401 -14.19 15.90 22.94
N GLY A 402 -15.16 15.01 22.74
CA GLY A 402 -15.19 14.07 21.64
C GLY A 402 -15.22 14.74 20.27
N ARG A 403 -15.97 15.85 20.11
CA ARG A 403 -15.96 16.67 18.89
C ARG A 403 -14.61 17.34 18.67
N LEU A 404 -14.01 17.91 19.71
CA LEU A 404 -12.70 18.55 19.64
C LEU A 404 -11.59 17.53 19.27
N LEU A 405 -11.59 16.36 19.89
CA LEU A 405 -10.63 15.27 19.59
C LEU A 405 -10.81 14.67 18.19
N SER A 406 -12.00 14.82 17.60
CA SER A 406 -12.26 14.35 16.23
C SER A 406 -11.73 15.32 15.17
N ARG A 407 -11.43 16.58 15.52
CA ARG A 407 -10.81 17.54 14.59
C ARG A 407 -9.38 17.11 14.26
N GLY A 408 -9.10 16.90 12.97
CA GLY A 408 -7.77 16.53 12.47
C GLY A 408 -7.38 15.06 12.68
N ARG A 409 -8.35 14.17 12.95
CA ARG A 409 -8.08 12.72 13.08
C ARG A 409 -7.83 12.05 11.73
N MET A 410 -8.69 12.32 10.73
CA MET A 410 -8.50 11.80 9.38
C MET A 410 -7.38 12.59 8.70
N VAL A 411 -6.27 11.91 8.42
CA VAL A 411 -5.36 12.31 7.35
C VAL A 411 -5.78 11.44 6.18
N ASP A 412 -6.51 12.03 5.26
CA ASP A 412 -6.82 11.39 3.99
C ASP A 412 -5.49 11.09 3.28
N PRO A 413 -5.10 9.81 3.09
CA PRO A 413 -3.86 9.47 2.40
C PRO A 413 -3.88 9.93 0.94
N ALA A 414 -5.05 10.17 0.35
CA ALA A 414 -5.18 10.66 -1.03
C ALA A 414 -4.63 12.09 -1.18
N LEU A 415 -4.73 12.95 -0.16
CA LEU A 415 -4.31 14.35 -0.27
C LEU A 415 -2.78 14.52 -0.46
N PRO A 416 -1.90 13.87 0.34
CA PRO A 416 -0.47 13.83 0.04
C PRO A 416 -0.16 13.26 -1.35
N LEU A 417 -0.82 12.15 -1.71
CA LEU A 417 -0.63 11.48 -3.00
C LEU A 417 -1.06 12.34 -4.19
N ASP A 418 -1.96 13.31 -3.98
CA ASP A 418 -2.33 14.28 -5.00
C ASP A 418 -1.31 15.43 -5.18
N LEU A 419 -0.59 15.81 -4.13
CA LEU A 419 0.29 16.98 -4.19
C LEU A 419 1.75 16.62 -4.48
N VAL A 420 2.20 15.46 -4.00
CA VAL A 420 3.60 15.05 -4.10
C VAL A 420 4.09 14.78 -5.53
N PRO A 421 3.30 14.20 -6.46
CA PRO A 421 3.76 13.95 -7.82
C PRO A 421 4.34 15.18 -8.53
N ALA A 422 3.70 16.35 -8.36
CA ALA A 422 4.19 17.59 -8.93
C ALA A 422 5.57 17.99 -8.33
N ARG A 423 5.75 17.82 -7.02
CA ARG A 423 7.01 18.14 -6.33
C ARG A 423 8.14 17.19 -6.70
N ILE A 424 7.84 15.93 -7.00
CA ILE A 424 8.85 14.98 -7.50
C ILE A 424 9.42 15.48 -8.83
N LEU A 425 8.56 15.92 -9.75
CA LEU A 425 8.97 16.43 -11.07
C LEU A 425 9.82 17.71 -10.99
N GLU A 426 9.77 18.46 -9.89
CA GLU A 426 10.67 19.60 -9.66
C GLU A 426 12.13 19.17 -9.43
N HIS A 427 12.36 17.89 -9.10
CA HIS A 427 13.67 17.36 -8.69
C HIS A 427 14.23 16.25 -9.59
N VAL A 428 13.41 15.71 -10.51
CA VAL A 428 13.82 14.61 -11.40
C VAL A 428 13.47 14.93 -12.86
N ASP A 429 14.24 14.37 -13.78
CA ASP A 429 13.93 14.42 -15.21
C ASP A 429 13.00 13.26 -15.55
N ALA A 430 11.69 13.47 -15.41
CA ALA A 430 10.67 12.49 -15.77
C ALA A 430 9.46 13.18 -16.40
N ARG A 431 8.76 12.47 -17.30
CA ARG A 431 7.47 12.91 -17.84
C ARG A 431 6.30 12.37 -17.02
N PHE A 432 6.47 11.18 -16.45
CA PHE A 432 5.40 10.46 -15.75
C PHE A 432 5.81 10.17 -14.31
N VAL A 433 4.92 10.45 -13.35
CA VAL A 433 5.02 9.95 -11.98
C VAL A 433 3.95 8.90 -11.78
N VAL A 434 4.34 7.72 -11.29
CA VAL A 434 3.46 6.56 -11.18
C VAL A 434 3.47 6.01 -9.76
N PHE A 435 2.30 5.95 -9.13
CA PHE A 435 2.06 5.35 -7.81
C PHE A 435 1.16 4.11 -7.86
N GLY A 436 1.09 3.39 -6.73
CA GLY A 436 0.13 2.32 -6.40
C GLY A 436 -0.54 2.62 -5.05
N HIS A 437 -0.57 1.66 -4.11
CA HIS A 437 -0.93 1.79 -2.68
C HIS A 437 -2.40 2.06 -2.37
N THR A 438 -3.03 3.02 -3.06
CA THR A 438 -4.43 3.39 -2.77
C THR A 438 -5.46 2.45 -3.36
N HIS A 439 -5.02 1.51 -4.20
CA HIS A 439 -5.87 0.63 -5.01
C HIS A 439 -6.80 1.37 -6.00
N MET A 440 -6.70 2.71 -6.08
CA MET A 440 -7.58 3.54 -6.89
C MET A 440 -6.87 4.03 -8.15
N PRO A 441 -7.34 3.63 -9.35
CA PRO A 441 -6.71 4.07 -10.59
C PRO A 441 -6.92 5.57 -10.80
N VAL A 442 -5.84 6.28 -11.14
CA VAL A 442 -5.82 7.73 -11.39
C VAL A 442 -5.04 8.01 -12.67
N ALA A 443 -5.51 8.96 -13.46
CA ALA A 443 -4.79 9.54 -14.59
C ALA A 443 -5.11 11.02 -14.65
N ARG A 444 -4.12 11.89 -14.43
CA ARG A 444 -4.32 13.35 -14.53
C ARG A 444 -3.06 14.10 -14.92
N PRO A 445 -3.18 15.23 -15.60
CA PRO A 445 -2.05 16.09 -15.91
C PRO A 445 -1.46 16.74 -14.65
N LEU A 446 -0.17 17.04 -14.71
CA LEU A 446 0.59 17.85 -13.77
C LEU A 446 1.08 19.12 -14.49
N PRO A 447 1.59 20.13 -13.75
CA PRO A 447 2.28 21.27 -14.39
C PRO A 447 3.44 20.80 -15.28
N GLY A 448 3.70 21.53 -16.38
CA GLY A 448 4.88 21.31 -17.23
C GLY A 448 4.89 20.02 -18.04
N ASP A 449 3.82 19.74 -18.81
CA ASP A 449 3.62 18.55 -19.66
C ASP A 449 3.73 17.17 -18.94
N GLY A 450 3.90 17.18 -17.62
CA GLY A 450 3.99 15.98 -16.79
C GLY A 450 2.62 15.35 -16.53
N TRP A 451 2.60 14.07 -16.15
CA TRP A 451 1.39 13.37 -15.75
C TRP A 451 1.59 12.55 -14.49
N TYR A 452 0.52 12.46 -13.70
CA TYR A 452 0.42 11.55 -12.57
C TYR A 452 -0.52 10.39 -12.92
N TYR A 453 -0.04 9.18 -12.63
CA TYR A 453 -0.83 7.96 -12.70
C TYR A 453 -0.81 7.23 -11.36
N ASN A 454 -1.96 6.66 -11.00
CA ASN A 454 -2.02 5.56 -10.05
C ASN A 454 -2.51 4.33 -10.82
N THR A 455 -1.79 3.22 -10.73
CA THR A 455 -2.13 2.00 -11.48
C THR A 455 -3.35 1.28 -10.92
N GLY A 456 -3.84 1.63 -9.73
CA GLY A 456 -4.92 0.91 -9.05
C GLY A 456 -4.48 -0.47 -8.60
N THR A 457 -5.43 -1.40 -8.48
CA THR A 457 -5.20 -2.75 -7.93
C THR A 457 -5.45 -3.87 -8.93
N TRP A 458 -4.80 -5.01 -8.72
CA TRP A 458 -5.11 -6.27 -9.40
C TRP A 458 -5.98 -7.22 -8.58
N VAL A 459 -6.25 -6.89 -7.32
CA VAL A 459 -7.19 -7.65 -6.49
C VAL A 459 -8.60 -7.09 -6.70
N PRO A 460 -9.60 -7.91 -7.03
CA PRO A 460 -10.97 -7.45 -7.22
C PRO A 460 -11.72 -7.16 -5.91
N SER A 461 -11.02 -7.15 -4.76
CA SER A 461 -11.59 -6.94 -3.44
C SER A 461 -12.02 -5.48 -3.22
N GLY A 462 -13.03 -5.27 -2.37
CA GLY A 462 -13.55 -3.94 -2.03
C GLY A 462 -14.45 -3.29 -3.11
N LYS A 463 -14.89 -2.06 -2.87
CA LYS A 463 -15.64 -1.26 -3.85
C LYS A 463 -14.66 -0.38 -4.63
N PRO A 464 -14.77 -0.30 -5.97
CA PRO A 464 -15.88 -0.77 -6.81
C PRO A 464 -15.65 -2.16 -7.45
N GLY A 465 -14.74 -2.98 -6.90
CA GLY A 465 -14.48 -4.36 -7.31
C GLY A 465 -14.02 -4.49 -8.75
N LEU A 466 -14.57 -5.48 -9.47
CA LEU A 466 -14.23 -5.82 -10.86
C LEU A 466 -14.32 -4.66 -11.88
N LEU A 467 -14.97 -3.55 -11.53
CA LEU A 467 -15.06 -2.38 -12.40
C LEU A 467 -13.73 -1.61 -12.49
N ARG A 468 -12.90 -1.63 -11.44
CA ARG A 468 -11.66 -0.84 -11.38
C ARG A 468 -10.41 -1.65 -11.01
N CYS A 469 -10.46 -2.97 -11.05
CA CYS A 469 -9.28 -3.81 -10.91
C CYS A 469 -8.66 -4.19 -12.27
N PHE A 470 -7.51 -4.87 -12.22
CA PHE A 470 -6.68 -5.27 -13.38
C PHE A 470 -6.20 -4.10 -14.23
N THR A 471 -6.06 -2.93 -13.60
CA THR A 471 -5.57 -1.72 -14.22
C THR A 471 -4.03 -1.71 -14.25
N HIS A 472 -3.47 -1.10 -15.27
CA HIS A 472 -2.02 -1.05 -15.48
C HIS A 472 -1.66 0.15 -16.36
N LEU A 473 -0.46 0.67 -16.21
CA LEU A 473 0.06 1.71 -17.10
C LEU A 473 0.83 1.07 -18.24
N ARG A 474 0.60 1.53 -19.46
CA ARG A 474 1.40 1.18 -20.64
C ARG A 474 2.12 2.42 -21.13
N ILE A 475 3.45 2.40 -21.08
CA ILE A 475 4.32 3.46 -21.60
C ILE A 475 5.01 2.93 -22.86
N LEU A 476 4.74 3.57 -23.98
CA LEU A 476 5.33 3.24 -25.26
C LEU A 476 6.42 4.26 -25.61
N GLN A 477 7.57 3.76 -26.03
CA GLN A 477 8.63 4.60 -26.55
C GLN A 477 8.27 4.98 -27.99
N ARG A 478 8.26 6.28 -28.29
CA ARG A 478 8.01 6.83 -29.63
C ARG A 478 9.12 7.79 -30.03
N PRO A 479 9.34 8.02 -31.33
CA PRO A 479 10.33 9.00 -31.81
C PRO A 479 10.14 10.40 -31.19
N ASP A 480 8.88 10.85 -31.07
CA ASP A 480 8.55 12.18 -30.55
C ASP A 480 8.68 12.27 -29.01
N GLY A 481 8.69 11.13 -28.32
CA GLY A 481 8.81 11.04 -26.86
C GLY A 481 7.92 9.94 -26.29
N PRO A 482 8.13 9.54 -25.03
CA PRO A 482 7.35 8.47 -24.43
C PRO A 482 5.89 8.88 -24.26
N VAL A 483 4.96 7.99 -24.55
CA VAL A 483 3.51 8.19 -24.36
C VAL A 483 2.96 7.13 -23.42
N ALA A 484 2.19 7.56 -22.43
CA ALA A 484 1.61 6.70 -21.42
C ALA A 484 0.09 6.68 -21.58
N ALA A 485 -0.51 5.49 -21.41
CA ALA A 485 -1.95 5.32 -21.32
C ALA A 485 -2.25 4.39 -20.14
N LEU A 486 -3.20 4.82 -19.29
CA LEU A 486 -3.76 3.92 -18.29
C LEU A 486 -4.68 2.94 -19.02
N CYS A 487 -4.52 1.67 -18.71
CA CYS A 487 -5.24 0.59 -19.35
C CYS A 487 -5.90 -0.31 -18.30
N GLN A 488 -6.89 -1.08 -18.73
CA GLN A 488 -7.49 -2.17 -17.97
C GLN A 488 -7.37 -3.45 -18.78
N TRP A 489 -6.98 -4.53 -18.11
CA TRP A 489 -6.98 -5.86 -18.70
C TRP A 489 -8.41 -6.43 -18.71
N ARG A 490 -9.00 -6.55 -19.89
CA ARG A 490 -10.33 -7.13 -20.11
C ARG A 490 -10.36 -7.95 -21.39
N ASP A 491 -11.09 -9.05 -21.34
CA ASP A 491 -11.37 -9.91 -22.51
C ASP A 491 -10.10 -10.31 -23.29
N GLY A 492 -9.03 -10.63 -22.56
CA GLY A 492 -7.76 -11.09 -23.14
C GLY A 492 -6.92 -9.98 -23.80
N SER A 493 -7.22 -8.71 -23.52
CA SER A 493 -6.53 -7.56 -24.11
C SER A 493 -6.33 -6.39 -23.14
N SER A 494 -5.34 -5.55 -23.41
CA SER A 494 -5.11 -4.29 -22.69
C SER A 494 -5.86 -3.16 -23.38
N GLN A 495 -6.95 -2.69 -22.78
CA GLN A 495 -7.82 -1.64 -23.32
C GLN A 495 -7.56 -0.33 -22.58
N GLU A 496 -7.59 0.82 -23.26
CA GLU A 496 -7.43 2.11 -22.57
C GLU A 496 -8.56 2.35 -21.58
N PHE A 497 -8.20 2.88 -20.41
CA PHE A 497 -9.09 3.04 -19.27
C PHE A 497 -9.00 4.47 -18.76
N SER A 498 -10.14 5.16 -18.75
CA SER A 498 -10.28 6.48 -18.15
C SER A 498 -10.99 6.36 -16.80
N PRO A 499 -10.30 6.61 -15.68
CA PRO A 499 -10.95 6.59 -14.38
C PRO A 499 -11.94 7.76 -14.31
N ALA A 500 -13.19 7.51 -13.94
CA ALA A 500 -14.14 8.59 -13.70
C ALA A 500 -13.56 9.53 -12.62
N PRO A 501 -13.68 10.86 -12.76
CA PRO A 501 -13.10 11.81 -11.81
C PRO A 501 -13.56 11.45 -10.40
N ALA A 502 -12.61 11.37 -9.47
CA ALA A 502 -12.88 11.02 -8.08
C ALA A 502 -13.98 11.95 -7.56
N GLN A 503 -15.15 11.40 -7.24
CA GLN A 503 -16.15 12.17 -6.52
C GLN A 503 -15.54 12.47 -5.16
N ARG A 504 -15.37 13.76 -4.83
CA ARG A 504 -14.89 14.18 -3.52
C ARG A 504 -15.75 13.50 -2.44
N PRO A 505 -15.16 12.78 -1.47
CA PRO A 505 -15.91 12.25 -0.35
C PRO A 505 -16.45 13.46 0.44
N GLY A 506 -17.77 13.69 0.35
CA GLY A 506 -18.42 14.86 0.91
C GLY A 506 -19.69 15.33 0.19
N SER A 507 -20.09 14.70 -0.92
CA SER A 507 -21.35 15.04 -1.62
C SER A 507 -22.33 13.87 -1.73
N ALA A 508 -22.37 12.99 -0.73
CA ALA A 508 -23.52 12.11 -0.57
C ALA A 508 -24.73 12.96 -0.11
N SER A 509 -25.46 13.53 -1.07
CA SER A 509 -26.85 13.89 -0.85
C SER A 509 -27.63 12.59 -0.69
N ASP A 510 -28.37 12.48 0.42
CA ASP A 510 -29.25 11.37 0.77
C ASP A 510 -30.06 10.87 -0.43
N ALA A 511 -29.66 9.72 -0.99
CA ALA A 511 -30.51 8.93 -1.88
C ALA A 511 -31.02 7.73 -1.08
N ASN A 512 -32.17 7.94 -0.43
CA ASN A 512 -32.94 6.91 0.25
C ASN A 512 -33.44 5.86 -0.79
N PRO A 513 -33.07 4.57 -0.70
CA PRO A 513 -33.51 3.56 -1.63
C PRO A 513 -34.78 2.88 -1.12
N LEU A 514 -35.92 3.57 -1.19
CA LEU A 514 -37.23 2.93 -1.11
C LEU A 514 -38.12 3.51 -2.20
N GLY A 515 -38.33 2.71 -3.25
CA GLY A 515 -39.17 3.07 -4.37
C GLY A 515 -40.64 3.19 -3.97
N ARG A 516 -41.30 4.24 -4.48
CA ARG A 516 -42.70 4.18 -4.93
C ARG A 516 -42.78 4.86 -6.29
N ARG A 517 -43.39 4.16 -7.24
CA ARG A 517 -43.67 4.61 -8.61
C ARG A 517 -44.92 5.50 -8.64
N ALA A 518 -44.84 6.45 -9.57
CA ALA A 518 -45.88 7.06 -10.39
C ALA A 518 -46.95 7.93 -9.69
N ASP A 519 -47.01 9.21 -10.06
CA ASP A 519 -47.97 9.65 -11.08
C ASP A 519 -47.61 11.03 -11.66
N SER A 520 -48.24 11.28 -12.81
CA SER A 520 -47.94 12.20 -13.92
C SER A 520 -48.35 13.67 -13.75
N VAL A 521 -47.97 14.46 -14.79
CA VAL A 521 -48.60 15.72 -15.33
C VAL A 521 -47.89 17.04 -14.91
N PRO A 522 -47.75 18.08 -15.77
CA PRO A 522 -46.97 18.19 -17.01
C PRO A 522 -46.04 19.44 -17.03
N LEU A 523 -45.20 19.54 -18.06
CA LEU A 523 -44.37 20.71 -18.37
C LEU A 523 -45.19 21.95 -18.79
N LEU A 524 -44.81 23.13 -18.29
CA LEU A 524 -45.12 24.45 -18.88
C LEU A 524 -43.88 25.37 -18.85
N PRO A 525 -43.75 26.32 -19.80
CA PRO A 525 -42.47 26.76 -20.33
C PRO A 525 -41.94 28.08 -19.72
N LEU A 526 -40.65 28.30 -19.99
CA LEU A 526 -39.84 29.49 -19.72
C LEU A 526 -40.54 30.82 -20.11
N GLY A 527 -40.54 31.78 -19.18
CA GLY A 527 -40.95 33.17 -19.39
C GLY A 527 -39.85 34.14 -18.95
N SER A 528 -39.55 35.11 -19.83
CA SER A 528 -38.53 36.16 -19.80
C SER A 528 -38.48 37.08 -18.57
N PRO A 529 -37.38 37.83 -18.33
CA PRO A 529 -37.26 38.74 -17.19
C PRO A 529 -37.83 40.13 -17.51
N PRO A 530 -38.37 40.88 -16.53
CA PRO A 530 -38.59 42.32 -16.67
C PRO A 530 -37.44 43.12 -16.06
N GLY A 531 -36.98 44.15 -16.79
CA GLY A 531 -35.99 45.13 -16.33
C GLY A 531 -36.59 46.35 -15.62
N ALA A 532 -35.67 47.11 -14.98
CA ALA A 532 -35.62 48.57 -14.70
C ALA A 532 -36.86 49.24 -14.05
N ALA A 533 -36.81 50.20 -13.11
CA ALA A 533 -35.84 51.05 -12.36
C ALA A 533 -36.69 51.68 -11.19
N PRO A 534 -36.36 52.79 -10.47
CA PRO A 534 -35.18 53.68 -10.35
C PRO A 534 -34.65 53.75 -8.89
N GLY A 535 -33.52 54.35 -8.47
CA GLY A 535 -32.74 55.49 -8.93
C GLY A 535 -32.84 56.62 -7.88
N ILE A 536 -31.86 56.74 -6.96
CA ILE A 536 -31.56 57.97 -6.21
C ILE A 536 -30.04 58.00 -5.96
N GLY A 537 -29.38 59.04 -6.45
CA GLY A 537 -27.95 59.29 -6.24
C GLY A 537 -27.70 60.53 -5.39
N TYR A 538 -26.49 60.65 -4.86
CA TYR A 538 -25.71 61.84 -4.49
C TYR A 538 -24.30 61.26 -4.23
N GLY A 539 -23.18 61.70 -4.78
CA GLY A 539 -22.72 63.04 -5.11
C GLY A 539 -21.33 63.16 -4.49
N THR A 540 -20.27 63.10 -5.29
CA THR A 540 -18.89 63.39 -4.90
C THR A 540 -18.74 64.89 -4.56
N PRO A 541 -17.67 65.27 -3.83
CA PRO A 541 -16.64 65.99 -4.57
C PRO A 541 -15.20 65.60 -4.20
N VAL A 542 -14.34 66.00 -5.14
CA VAL A 542 -12.90 65.81 -5.27
C VAL A 542 -12.12 66.75 -4.33
N ALA A 543 -11.01 66.24 -3.76
CA ALA A 543 -9.70 66.89 -3.68
C ALA A 543 -8.64 65.81 -3.46
#